data_AF-A0A1G1C2G6-F1
#
_entry.id   AF-A0A1G1C2G6-F1
#
_cell.length_a   1.000
_cell.length_b   1.000
_cell.length_c   1.000
_cell.angle_alpha   90.00
_cell.angle_beta   90.00
_cell.angle_gamma   90.00
#
_symmetry.space_group_name_H-M   'P 1'
#
loop_
_entity.id
_entity.type
_entity.pdbx_description
1 polymer ?
#
loop_
_entity_poly.entity_id
_entity_poly.type
_entity_poly.pdbx_seq_one_letter_code
_entity_poly.pdbx_strand_id
1 'polypeptide(L)'
;MRKSKNEQGAALLILIILLVVGAIVVYGGAKIIKKPINLPGIQLPTGSSSEETSAPIEEAEQDLDESDSQPVLVENFDKTGNLTDWDANAERQTGNWVLLYESPGRPANTANLAFNASSKCDLGSGEEVCDKSKLELGSMARVQGNEKNGVVTVIKLTKIAGS
;
A
#
# COMPACT_ATOMS: atom_id res chain seq x y z
N MET A 1 25.02 31.20 -54.47
CA MET A 1 23.91 30.31 -54.08
C MET A 1 24.38 29.39 -52.96
N ARG A 2 24.09 29.72 -51.70
CA ARG A 2 24.40 28.86 -50.54
C ARG A 2 23.07 28.26 -50.05
N LYS A 3 22.91 26.96 -50.28
CA LYS A 3 21.73 26.19 -49.86
C LYS A 3 21.79 26.02 -48.34
N SER A 4 20.76 26.49 -47.65
CA SER A 4 20.67 26.55 -46.19
C SER A 4 20.70 25.14 -45.59
N LYS A 5 21.58 24.93 -44.59
CA LYS A 5 21.77 23.66 -43.86
C LYS A 5 20.63 23.34 -42.88
N ASN A 6 19.60 24.19 -42.81
CA ASN A 6 18.69 24.24 -41.69
C ASN A 6 17.39 23.43 -41.91
N GLU A 7 17.14 22.95 -43.14
CA GLU A 7 15.92 22.21 -43.48
C GLU A 7 16.03 20.70 -43.22
N GLN A 8 17.26 20.15 -43.12
CA GLN A 8 17.46 18.71 -42.90
C GLN A 8 17.23 18.29 -41.43
N GLY A 9 17.43 19.20 -40.47
CA GLY A 9 17.27 18.88 -39.04
C GLY A 9 15.82 18.78 -38.56
N ALA A 10 14.92 19.61 -39.13
CA ALA A 10 13.52 19.65 -38.72
C ALA A 10 12.73 18.41 -39.20
N ALA A 11 13.02 17.92 -40.42
CA ALA A 11 12.36 16.74 -40.97
C ALA A 11 12.67 15.45 -40.19
N LEU A 12 13.90 15.31 -39.69
CA LEU A 12 14.31 14.15 -38.89
C LEU A 12 13.63 14.14 -37.52
N LEU A 13 13.50 15.29 -36.86
CA LEU A 13 12.83 15.43 -35.58
C LEU A 13 11.33 15.10 -35.65
N ILE A 14 10.65 15.53 -36.71
CA ILE A 14 9.22 15.23 -36.93
C ILE A 14 9.01 13.72 -37.15
N LEU A 15 9.90 13.06 -37.89
CA LEU A 15 9.82 11.61 -38.10
C LEU A 15 10.00 10.81 -36.80
N ILE A 16 10.94 11.24 -35.94
CA ILE A 16 11.17 10.62 -34.62
C ILE A 16 9.95 10.79 -33.72
N ILE A 17 9.36 11.99 -33.67
CA ILE A 17 8.16 12.24 -32.85
C ILE A 17 6.98 11.38 -33.33
N LEU A 18 6.76 11.25 -34.65
CA LEU A 18 5.69 10.40 -35.18
C LEU A 18 5.89 8.90 -34.88
N LEU A 19 7.13 8.41 -34.89
CA LEU A 19 7.45 7.03 -34.51
C LEU A 19 7.21 6.76 -33.02
N VAL A 20 7.53 7.72 -32.14
CA VAL A 20 7.32 7.57 -30.69
C VAL A 20 5.83 7.62 -30.33
N VAL A 21 5.04 8.49 -30.96
CA VAL A 21 3.59 8.58 -30.70
C VAL A 21 2.83 7.37 -31.28
N GLY A 22 3.26 6.85 -32.44
CA GLY A 22 2.64 5.68 -33.07
C GLY A 22 2.79 4.37 -32.27
N ALA A 23 3.85 4.23 -31.47
CA ALA A 23 4.09 3.04 -30.66
C ALA A 23 3.22 2.96 -29.40
N ILE A 24 2.69 4.08 -28.90
CA ILE A 24 1.95 4.12 -27.62
C ILE A 24 0.50 3.61 -27.77
N VAL A 25 -0.07 3.62 -28.97
CA VAL A 25 -1.51 3.34 -29.18
C VAL A 25 -1.84 1.85 -29.38
N VAL A 26 -0.86 0.97 -29.63
CA VAL A 26 -1.14 -0.39 -30.16
C VAL A 26 -1.00 -1.53 -29.14
N TYR A 27 -0.45 -1.31 -27.95
CA TYR A 27 -0.28 -2.40 -26.97
C TYR A 27 -0.97 -2.09 -25.64
N GLY A 28 -2.04 -2.84 -25.33
CA GLY A 28 -2.41 -3.08 -23.94
C GLY A 28 -3.89 -3.01 -23.59
N GLY A 29 -4.81 -3.50 -24.42
CA GLY A 29 -6.17 -3.82 -23.99
C GLY A 29 -6.15 -4.95 -22.95
N ALA A 30 -6.17 -4.61 -21.66
CA ALA A 30 -6.31 -5.59 -20.58
C ALA A 30 -7.77 -6.07 -20.50
N LYS A 31 -7.98 -7.33 -20.90
CA LYS A 31 -9.24 -8.08 -20.77
C LYS A 31 -9.52 -8.31 -19.28
N ILE A 32 -10.47 -7.57 -18.70
CA ILE A 32 -10.95 -7.80 -17.34
C ILE A 32 -11.83 -9.05 -17.35
N ILE A 33 -11.25 -10.21 -17.01
CA ILE A 33 -12.01 -11.43 -16.73
C ILE A 33 -12.60 -11.28 -15.32
N LYS A 34 -13.83 -10.77 -15.24
CA LYS A 34 -14.62 -10.82 -14.01
C LYS A 34 -15.00 -12.28 -13.76
N LYS A 35 -14.29 -12.97 -12.86
CA LYS A 35 -14.81 -14.20 -12.26
C LYS A 35 -15.99 -13.81 -11.36
N PRO A 36 -17.20 -14.38 -11.54
CA PRO A 36 -18.27 -14.19 -10.58
C PRO A 36 -17.88 -14.88 -9.27
N ILE A 37 -17.77 -14.09 -8.20
CA ILE A 37 -17.69 -14.60 -6.84
C ILE A 37 -19.09 -15.16 -6.53
N ASN A 38 -19.20 -16.48 -6.45
CA ASN A 38 -20.36 -17.14 -5.85
C ASN A 38 -20.30 -16.86 -4.35
N LEU A 39 -21.05 -15.86 -3.89
CA LEU A 39 -21.39 -15.71 -2.47
C LEU A 39 -22.54 -16.70 -2.17
N PRO A 40 -22.34 -17.75 -1.35
CA PRO A 40 -23.45 -18.53 -0.83
C PRO A 40 -24.32 -17.62 0.06
N GLY A 41 -25.63 -17.68 -0.21
CA GLY A 41 -26.63 -16.80 0.36
C GLY A 41 -26.72 -16.87 1.88
N ILE A 42 -26.67 -15.71 2.52
CA ILE A 42 -27.11 -15.54 3.90
C ILE A 42 -28.61 -15.24 3.81
N GLN A 43 -29.42 -16.26 4.09
CA GLN A 43 -30.86 -16.13 4.27
C GLN A 43 -31.14 -15.19 5.45
N LEU A 44 -31.95 -14.16 5.20
CA LEU A 44 -32.70 -13.47 6.24
C LEU A 44 -33.81 -14.41 6.72
N PRO A 45 -33.87 -14.79 8.01
CA PRO A 45 -35.13 -15.22 8.59
C PRO A 45 -35.93 -13.98 9.00
N THR A 46 -36.96 -13.69 8.22
CA THR A 46 -38.15 -12.96 8.69
C THR A 46 -38.87 -13.89 9.66
N GLY A 47 -38.94 -13.51 10.94
CA GLY A 47 -39.67 -14.24 11.97
C GLY A 47 -40.35 -13.27 12.92
N SER A 48 -41.60 -12.95 12.63
CA SER A 48 -42.50 -12.18 13.46
C SER A 48 -43.22 -13.09 14.45
N SER A 49 -43.51 -12.53 15.63
CA SER A 49 -44.67 -12.80 16.48
C SER A 49 -44.45 -13.52 17.83
N SER A 50 -44.82 -12.76 18.87
CA SER A 50 -45.60 -13.10 20.08
C SER A 50 -45.02 -14.02 21.17
N GLU A 51 -44.64 -13.36 22.27
CA GLU A 51 -45.27 -13.40 23.61
C GLU A 51 -45.38 -14.71 24.41
N GLU A 52 -44.81 -14.60 25.62
CA GLU A 52 -45.32 -15.00 26.94
C GLU A 52 -44.91 -16.33 27.62
N THR A 53 -44.61 -16.13 28.92
CA THR A 53 -44.82 -17.05 30.06
C THR A 53 -43.64 -17.94 30.55
N SER A 54 -42.96 -17.37 31.56
CA SER A 54 -42.77 -17.85 32.95
C SER A 54 -42.07 -19.18 33.28
N ALA A 55 -41.05 -19.00 34.14
CA ALA A 55 -40.57 -19.81 35.27
C ALA A 55 -39.29 -20.65 35.07
N PRO A 56 -38.48 -20.81 36.14
CA PRO A 56 -37.02 -20.87 36.06
C PRO A 56 -36.47 -22.30 36.23
N ILE A 57 -35.35 -22.60 35.55
CA ILE A 57 -34.57 -23.81 35.80
C ILE A 57 -33.08 -23.49 35.72
N GLU A 58 -32.48 -23.50 36.92
CA GLU A 58 -31.11 -23.86 37.32
C GLU A 58 -30.11 -24.30 36.24
N GLU A 59 -28.96 -23.61 36.26
CA GLU A 59 -27.59 -24.11 36.07
C GLU A 59 -27.26 -24.91 34.79
N ALA A 60 -26.71 -24.18 33.81
CA ALA A 60 -25.53 -24.60 33.07
C ALA A 60 -24.85 -23.35 32.47
N GLU A 61 -23.94 -22.74 33.24
CA GLU A 61 -23.02 -21.73 32.72
C GLU A 61 -22.07 -22.41 31.74
N GLN A 62 -22.34 -22.26 30.44
CA GLN A 62 -21.38 -22.56 29.38
C GLN A 62 -20.81 -21.24 28.87
N ASP A 63 -19.79 -20.75 29.58
CA ASP A 63 -18.84 -19.78 29.04
C ASP A 63 -18.00 -20.47 27.97
N LEU A 64 -18.52 -20.49 26.74
CA LEU A 64 -17.70 -20.68 25.56
C LEU A 64 -17.21 -19.29 25.15
N ASP A 65 -16.15 -18.88 25.81
CA ASP A 65 -15.30 -17.74 25.44
C ASP A 65 -14.79 -18.00 24.01
N GLU A 66 -15.54 -17.54 23.01
CA GLU A 66 -15.07 -17.41 21.63
C GLU A 66 -14.05 -16.28 21.62
N SER A 67 -12.86 -16.61 22.10
CA SER A 67 -11.69 -15.75 22.13
C SER A 67 -11.35 -15.40 20.69
N ASP A 68 -11.86 -14.24 20.26
CA ASP A 68 -11.50 -13.50 19.06
C ASP A 68 -9.97 -13.29 19.08
N SER A 69 -9.27 -14.34 18.67
CA SER A 69 -7.83 -14.40 18.61
C SER A 69 -7.41 -13.61 17.39
N GLN A 70 -7.50 -12.28 17.51
CA GLN A 70 -6.99 -11.38 16.51
C GLN A 70 -5.53 -11.78 16.26
N PRO A 71 -5.13 -12.00 14.99
CA PRO A 71 -3.79 -12.46 14.68
C PRO A 71 -2.79 -11.44 15.23
N VAL A 72 -1.99 -11.86 16.21
CA VAL A 72 -0.91 -11.05 16.78
C VAL A 72 0.10 -10.81 15.65
N LEU A 73 0.09 -9.61 15.07
CA LEU A 73 1.09 -9.20 14.10
C LEU A 73 2.43 -9.06 14.84
N VAL A 74 3.28 -10.08 14.74
CA VAL A 74 4.64 -10.01 15.28
C VAL A 74 5.43 -8.99 14.46
N GLU A 75 5.83 -7.90 15.12
CA GLU A 75 6.71 -6.88 14.54
C GLU A 75 8.11 -7.46 14.39
N ASN A 76 8.63 -7.50 13.15
CA ASN A 76 9.99 -7.97 12.85
C ASN A 76 10.82 -6.91 12.09
N PHE A 77 10.22 -5.76 11.79
CA PHE A 77 10.84 -4.66 11.08
C PHE A 77 10.70 -3.38 11.91
N ASP A 78 11.84 -2.82 12.31
CA ASP A 78 11.94 -1.53 12.98
C ASP A 78 13.20 -0.82 12.48
N LYS A 79 12.99 0.17 11.62
CA LYS A 79 14.08 0.92 10.95
C LYS A 79 13.71 2.38 10.80
N THR A 80 14.73 3.23 10.82
CA THR A 80 14.64 4.65 10.52
C THR A 80 15.31 4.94 9.19
N GLY A 81 14.68 5.77 8.37
CA GLY A 81 15.19 6.12 7.05
C GLY A 81 14.39 7.24 6.40
N ASN A 82 14.67 7.52 5.13
CA ASN A 82 13.96 8.51 4.35
C ASN A 82 12.85 7.85 3.51
N LEU A 83 11.69 8.48 3.45
CA LEU A 83 10.61 8.08 2.55
C LEU A 83 10.94 8.48 1.12
N THR A 84 10.78 7.57 0.17
CA THR A 84 11.03 7.81 -1.26
C THR A 84 10.02 7.04 -2.11
N ASP A 85 9.97 7.34 -3.41
CA ASP A 85 9.20 6.62 -4.43
C ASP A 85 10.07 5.76 -5.36
N TRP A 86 11.38 5.78 -5.12
CA TRP A 86 12.38 5.00 -5.85
C TRP A 86 12.43 3.55 -5.35
N ASP A 87 12.06 2.61 -6.22
CA ASP A 87 12.21 1.17 -5.94
C ASP A 87 13.52 0.67 -6.55
N ALA A 88 14.46 0.23 -5.70
CA ALA A 88 15.75 -0.27 -6.13
C ALA A 88 15.66 -1.58 -6.94
N ASN A 89 14.61 -2.38 -6.75
CA ASN A 89 14.42 -3.62 -7.51
C ASN A 89 13.89 -3.35 -8.92
N ALA A 90 13.09 -2.29 -9.07
CA ALA A 90 12.55 -1.87 -10.36
C ALA A 90 13.44 -0.86 -11.10
N GLU A 91 14.46 -0.31 -10.42
CA GLU A 91 15.38 0.71 -10.91
C GLU A 91 14.67 1.95 -11.49
N ARG A 92 13.53 2.31 -10.88
CA ARG A 92 12.70 3.45 -11.30
C ARG A 92 11.80 3.95 -10.18
N GLN A 93 11.23 5.13 -10.40
CA GLN A 93 10.10 5.61 -9.60
C GLN A 93 8.85 4.77 -9.89
N THR A 94 8.19 4.30 -8.83
CA THR A 94 6.99 3.45 -8.95
C THR A 94 5.72 4.12 -8.42
N GLY A 95 5.86 5.22 -7.70
CA GLY A 95 4.77 5.84 -6.94
C GLY A 95 4.36 5.04 -5.69
N ASN A 96 5.02 3.91 -5.40
CA ASN A 96 4.89 3.21 -4.14
C ASN A 96 5.79 3.86 -3.10
N TRP A 97 5.36 3.82 -1.84
CA TRP A 97 6.18 4.29 -0.73
C TRP A 97 7.30 3.29 -0.44
N VAL A 98 8.53 3.79 -0.33
CA VAL A 98 9.73 3.03 -0.03
C VAL A 98 10.44 3.69 1.14
N LEU A 99 10.94 2.89 2.08
CA LEU A 99 11.88 3.36 3.09
C LEU A 99 13.31 3.10 2.61
N LEU A 100 14.10 4.16 2.43
CA LEU A 100 15.54 4.09 2.22
C LEU A 100 16.24 4.20 3.58
N TYR A 101 16.89 3.13 4.04
CA TYR A 101 17.50 3.05 5.36
C TYR A 101 18.89 2.41 5.31
N GLU A 102 19.71 2.70 6.31
CA GLU A 102 21.06 2.14 6.41
C GLU A 102 21.14 1.01 7.43
N SER A 103 22.13 0.14 7.25
CA SER A 103 22.48 -0.90 8.23
C SER A 103 23.99 -0.89 8.41
N PRO A 104 24.50 -1.09 9.64
CA PRO A 104 25.93 -1.05 9.91
C PRO A 104 26.72 -1.98 8.97
N GLY A 105 27.76 -1.43 8.33
CA GLY A 105 28.65 -2.17 7.43
C GLY A 105 28.02 -2.61 6.11
N ARG A 106 26.83 -2.10 5.75
CA ARG A 106 26.17 -2.39 4.47
C ARG A 106 25.81 -1.09 3.74
N PRO A 107 25.75 -1.11 2.39
CA PRO A 107 25.17 0.00 1.64
C PRO A 107 23.71 0.25 2.05
N ALA A 108 23.17 1.39 1.64
CA ALA A 108 21.77 1.73 1.86
C ALA A 108 20.85 0.62 1.30
N ASN A 109 19.83 0.27 2.09
CA ASN A 109 18.82 -0.72 1.78
C ASN A 109 17.50 -0.02 1.49
N THR A 110 16.63 -0.70 0.74
CA THR A 110 15.28 -0.21 0.46
C THR A 110 14.26 -1.25 0.90
N ALA A 111 13.14 -0.80 1.45
CA ALA A 111 12.00 -1.64 1.78
C ALA A 111 10.72 -1.02 1.22
N ASN A 112 9.97 -1.79 0.43
CA ASN A 112 8.67 -1.37 -0.09
C ASN A 112 7.65 -1.35 1.07
N LEU A 113 6.86 -0.28 1.18
CA LEU A 113 5.90 -0.09 2.27
C LEU A 113 4.47 -0.37 1.79
N ALA A 114 3.81 -1.31 2.44
CA ALA A 114 2.41 -1.63 2.25
C ALA A 114 1.59 -1.11 3.43
N PHE A 115 0.66 -0.19 3.14
CA PHE A 115 -0.28 0.36 4.12
C PHE A 115 -1.65 -0.30 3.99
N ASN A 116 -2.27 -0.65 5.11
CA ASN A 116 -3.63 -1.16 5.20
C ASN A 116 -4.49 -0.27 6.12
N ALA A 117 -5.76 -0.63 6.32
CA ALA A 117 -6.69 0.15 7.14
C ALA A 117 -6.29 0.25 8.63
N SER A 118 -5.45 -0.66 9.10
CA SER A 118 -4.96 -0.71 10.48
C SER A 118 -3.64 0.05 10.68
N SER A 119 -2.95 0.42 9.60
CA SER A 119 -1.69 1.17 9.68
C SER A 119 -1.88 2.52 10.35
N LYS A 120 -1.04 2.81 11.34
CA LYS A 120 -1.06 4.07 12.10
C LYS A 120 0.11 4.97 11.72
N CYS A 121 -0.14 6.27 11.63
CA CYS A 121 0.86 7.28 11.32
C CYS A 121 0.83 8.35 12.41
N ASP A 122 2.00 8.73 12.90
CA ASP A 122 2.21 9.92 13.73
C ASP A 122 3.10 10.90 12.95
N LEU A 123 2.45 11.91 12.37
CA LEU A 123 3.11 12.93 11.53
C LEU A 123 3.36 14.24 12.29
N GLY A 124 3.25 14.22 13.62
CA GLY A 124 3.44 15.38 14.50
C GLY A 124 2.16 15.93 15.12
N SER A 125 0.98 15.44 14.71
CA SER A 125 -0.33 15.76 15.30
C SER A 125 -0.86 14.65 16.22
N GLY A 126 -0.04 13.65 16.54
CA GLY A 126 -0.44 12.43 17.23
C GLY A 126 -0.77 11.29 16.28
N GLU A 127 -1.11 10.14 16.85
CA GLU A 127 -1.36 8.90 16.12
C GLU A 127 -2.74 8.88 15.46
N GLU A 128 -2.77 8.77 14.14
CA GLU A 128 -3.99 8.62 13.33
C GLU A 128 -3.88 7.45 12.34
N VAL A 129 -4.97 7.10 11.66
CA VAL A 129 -4.90 6.15 10.53
C VAL A 129 -4.05 6.79 9.42
N CYS A 130 -3.15 6.01 8.83
CA CYS A 130 -2.25 6.52 7.80
C CYS A 130 -3.01 7.05 6.57
N ASP A 131 -2.93 8.35 6.35
CA ASP A 131 -3.27 8.99 5.08
C ASP A 131 -2.00 9.17 4.24
N LYS A 132 -1.87 8.35 3.20
CA LYS A 132 -0.73 8.36 2.28
C LYS A 132 -0.54 9.69 1.56
N SER A 133 -1.57 10.52 1.45
CA SER A 133 -1.48 11.84 0.81
C SER A 133 -0.80 12.90 1.69
N LYS A 134 -0.72 12.67 3.01
CA LYS A 134 -0.02 13.54 3.97
C LYS A 134 1.46 13.19 4.15
N LEU A 135 1.91 12.08 3.57
CA LEU A 135 3.31 11.67 3.62
C LEU A 135 4.13 12.51 2.63
N GLU A 136 5.35 12.86 3.03
CA GLU A 136 6.23 13.72 2.26
C GLU A 136 7.45 12.93 1.79
N LEU A 137 7.75 12.99 0.49
CA LEU A 137 8.98 12.43 -0.06
C LEU A 137 10.20 13.14 0.54
N GLY A 138 11.24 12.35 0.80
CA GLY A 138 12.47 12.78 1.45
C GLY A 138 12.36 12.97 2.97
N SER A 139 11.16 12.91 3.56
CA SER A 139 11.02 13.04 5.01
C SER A 139 11.60 11.83 5.74
N MET A 140 12.25 12.10 6.87
CA MET A 140 12.80 11.06 7.73
C MET A 140 11.67 10.48 8.60
N ALA A 141 11.59 9.15 8.66
CA ALA A 141 10.59 8.44 9.44
C ALA A 141 11.16 7.16 10.05
N ARG A 142 10.60 6.76 11.19
CA ARG A 142 10.73 5.41 11.74
C ARG A 142 9.54 4.59 11.29
N VAL A 143 9.79 3.40 10.75
CA VAL A 143 8.77 2.46 10.31
C VAL A 143 8.87 1.19 11.13
N GLN A 144 7.74 0.82 11.71
CA GLN A 144 7.52 -0.39 12.47
C GLN A 144 6.49 -1.26 11.72
N GLY A 145 6.80 -2.55 11.54
CA GLY A 145 5.94 -3.43 10.76
C GLY A 145 6.39 -4.87 10.68
N ASN A 146 5.75 -5.60 9.76
CA ASN A 146 6.11 -6.96 9.41
C ASN A 146 6.68 -7.01 7.98
N GLU A 147 7.95 -7.34 7.85
CA GLU A 147 8.62 -7.58 6.58
C GLU A 147 8.42 -9.01 6.11
N LYS A 148 7.97 -9.15 4.86
CA LYS A 148 7.91 -10.41 4.12
C LYS A 148 8.28 -10.17 2.65
N ASN A 149 9.28 -10.88 2.16
CA ASN A 149 9.75 -10.78 0.77
C ASN A 149 10.12 -9.34 0.34
N GLY A 150 10.78 -8.56 1.21
CA GLY A 150 11.18 -7.18 0.93
C GLY A 150 10.05 -6.14 0.93
N VAL A 151 8.85 -6.54 1.34
CA VAL A 151 7.70 -5.66 1.54
C VAL A 151 7.35 -5.62 3.03
N VAL A 152 7.29 -4.43 3.59
CA VAL A 152 6.93 -4.17 4.99
C VAL A 152 5.45 -3.79 5.04
N THR A 153 4.65 -4.63 5.68
CA THR A 153 3.29 -4.25 6.08
C THR A 153 3.41 -3.34 7.29
N VAL A 154 3.07 -2.06 7.10
CA VAL A 154 3.27 -1.02 8.10
C VAL A 154 2.25 -1.17 9.23
N ILE A 155 2.76 -1.28 10.45
CA ILE A 155 1.95 -1.20 11.69
C ILE A 155 1.92 0.25 12.14
N LYS A 156 3.10 0.88 12.28
CA LYS A 156 3.26 2.27 12.69
C LYS A 156 4.35 2.99 11.89
N LEU A 157 4.08 4.23 11.52
CA LEU A 157 5.05 5.15 10.94
C LEU A 157 5.10 6.42 11.78
N THR A 158 6.28 6.81 12.25
CA THR A 158 6.47 8.06 13.01
C THR A 158 7.42 8.96 12.24
N LYS A 159 6.96 10.18 11.90
CA LYS A 159 7.82 11.21 11.30
C LYS A 159 8.86 11.65 12.31
N ILE A 160 10.13 11.70 11.89
CA ILE A 160 11.21 12.27 12.70
C ILE A 160 11.50 13.66 12.17
N ALA A 161 11.28 14.67 13.00
CA ALA A 161 11.65 16.04 12.66
C ALA A 161 13.18 16.12 12.45
N GLY A 162 13.60 16.63 11.29
CA GLY A 162 14.99 17.01 11.08
C GLY A 162 15.37 18.11 12.06
N SER A 163 16.43 17.90 12.82
CA SER A 163 17.02 18.91 13.72
C SER A 163 17.79 19.96 12.93
#